data_AF-A0A496V6H2-F1
#
_entry.id   AF-A0A496V6H2-F1
#
_cell.length_a   1.000
_cell.length_b   1.000
_cell.length_c   1.000
_cell.angle_alpha   90.00
_cell.angle_beta   90.00
_cell.angle_gamma   90.00
#
_symmetry.space_group_name_H-M   'P 1'
#
loop_
_entity.id
_entity.type
_entity.pdbx_description
1 polymer ?
#
loop_
_entity_poly.entity_id
_entity_poly.type
_entity_poly.pdbx_seq_one_letter_code
_entity_poly.pdbx_strand_id
1 'polypeptide(L)'
;MKKAKKVVTRIAYSEDINQTKYDTLNEIAKRCGTIRTEVWRCYGSIGGLGAKFRPVRDGWIADEQVKNLPQRLWRATLSDTLDDVKANREAAKEKVIRHIFRNVNDKDKRKELFKKLKNDSVWINNSYLRRLMRKYWKHGKNHTFNQIILEPGVFFASWQKLY
;
A
#
# COMPACT_ATOMS: atom_id res chain seq x y z
N MET A 1 17.98 19.49 23.06
CA MET A 1 16.65 19.70 22.42
C MET A 1 16.63 18.99 21.08
N LYS A 2 15.76 17.98 20.86
CA LYS A 2 15.61 17.34 19.53
C LYS A 2 14.88 18.31 18.61
N LYS A 3 15.52 18.78 17.53
CA LYS A 3 14.85 19.60 16.49
C LYS A 3 13.67 18.80 15.93
N ALA A 4 12.47 19.38 15.97
CA ALA A 4 11.31 18.78 15.35
C ALA A 4 11.53 18.67 13.83
N LYS A 5 11.46 17.45 13.29
CA LYS A 5 11.56 17.21 11.85
C LYS A 5 10.31 17.78 11.18
N LYS A 6 10.43 18.93 10.53
CA LYS A 6 9.36 19.50 9.69
C LYS A 6 9.25 18.66 8.42
N VAL A 7 8.09 18.05 8.19
CA VAL A 7 7.74 17.39 6.93
C VAL A 7 6.96 18.41 6.10
N VAL A 8 7.41 18.67 4.86
CA VAL A 8 6.78 19.63 3.95
C VAL A 8 6.46 18.90 2.66
N THR A 9 5.20 18.96 2.23
CA THR A 9 4.79 18.52 0.89
C THR A 9 4.94 19.69 -0.07
N ARG A 10 5.68 19.50 -1.17
CA ARG A 10 5.81 20.49 -2.24
C ARG A 10 5.20 19.93 -3.51
N ILE A 11 4.32 20.70 -4.13
CA ILE A 11 3.75 20.39 -5.43
C ILE A 11 4.42 21.34 -6.43
N ALA A 12 5.14 20.78 -7.39
CA ALA A 12 5.72 21.54 -8.49
C ALA A 12 4.88 21.30 -9.75
N TYR A 13 4.57 22.38 -10.47
CA TYR A 13 3.89 22.32 -11.75
C TYR A 13 4.93 22.44 -12.86
N SER A 14 4.75 21.65 -13.93
CA SER A 14 5.48 21.88 -15.17
C SER A 14 4.65 22.82 -16.03
N GLU A 15 5.24 23.94 -16.43
CA GLU A 15 4.72 24.78 -17.49
C GLU A 15 5.33 24.29 -18.82
N ASP A 16 4.55 24.35 -19.91
CA ASP A 16 5.00 24.10 -21.29
C ASP A 16 5.67 22.74 -21.57
N ILE A 17 5.14 21.66 -20.97
CA ILE A 17 5.59 20.32 -21.34
C ILE A 17 5.20 19.99 -22.79
N ASN A 18 6.17 19.55 -23.60
CA ASN A 18 5.90 19.03 -24.94
C ASN A 18 4.92 17.85 -24.85
N GLN A 19 3.89 17.85 -25.70
CA GLN A 19 2.87 16.80 -25.78
C GLN A 19 3.47 15.38 -25.83
N THR A 20 4.51 15.16 -26.63
CA THR A 20 5.16 13.83 -26.72
C THR A 20 5.76 13.39 -25.38
N LYS A 21 6.35 14.33 -24.61
CA LYS A 21 6.88 14.04 -23.27
C LYS A 21 5.75 13.75 -22.29
N TYR A 22 4.66 14.51 -22.36
CA TYR A 22 3.47 14.30 -21.54
C TYR A 22 2.85 12.92 -21.78
N ASP A 23 2.70 12.52 -23.04
CA ASP A 23 2.15 11.21 -23.41
C ASP A 23 3.04 10.06 -22.91
N THR A 24 4.36 10.22 -23.03
CA THR A 24 5.35 9.27 -22.49
C THR A 24 5.20 9.13 -20.97
N LEU A 25 5.08 10.24 -20.24
CA LEU A 25 4.89 10.22 -18.79
C LEU A 25 3.55 9.56 -18.41
N ASN A 26 2.48 9.84 -19.14
CA ASN A 26 1.18 9.20 -18.92
C ASN A 26 1.24 7.69 -19.17
N GLU A 27 1.97 7.25 -20.18
CA GLU A 27 2.16 5.82 -20.43
C GLU A 27 2.91 5.14 -19.27
N ILE A 28 4.00 5.75 -18.79
CA ILE A 28 4.73 5.26 -17.62
C ILE A 28 3.80 5.21 -16.40
N ALA A 29 3.01 6.27 -16.15
CA ALA A 29 2.07 6.33 -15.04
C ALA A 29 1.02 5.22 -15.10
N LYS A 30 0.47 4.95 -16.29
CA LYS A 30 -0.48 3.85 -16.53
C LYS A 30 0.14 2.50 -16.21
N ARG A 31 1.38 2.25 -16.66
CA ARG A 31 2.13 1.01 -16.37
C ARG A 31 2.40 0.84 -14.88
N CYS A 32 2.77 1.92 -14.19
CA CYS A 32 2.85 1.94 -12.73
C CYS A 32 1.49 1.61 -12.09
N GLY A 33 0.38 2.12 -12.63
CA GLY A 33 -0.98 1.78 -12.19
C GLY A 33 -1.29 0.29 -12.33
N THR A 34 -0.87 -0.37 -13.41
CA THR A 34 -1.02 -1.83 -13.56
C THR A 34 -0.25 -2.60 -12.49
N ILE A 35 0.98 -2.18 -12.18
CA ILE A 35 1.75 -2.77 -11.08
C ILE A 35 1.00 -2.65 -9.76
N ARG A 36 0.47 -1.46 -9.45
CA ARG A 36 -0.32 -1.25 -8.22
C ARG A 36 -1.51 -2.22 -8.15
N THR A 37 -2.24 -2.35 -9.26
CA THR A 37 -3.38 -3.26 -9.35
C THR A 37 -2.98 -4.71 -9.08
N GLU A 38 -1.87 -5.17 -9.66
CA GLU A 38 -1.40 -6.53 -9.47
C GLU A 38 -0.91 -6.78 -8.03
N VAL A 39 -0.22 -5.81 -7.44
CA VAL A 39 0.18 -5.87 -6.02
C VAL A 39 -1.04 -5.97 -5.12
N TRP A 40 -2.08 -5.16 -5.35
CA TRP A 40 -3.33 -5.25 -4.60
C TRP A 40 -4.01 -6.60 -4.78
N ARG A 41 -4.06 -7.13 -6.01
CA ARG A 41 -4.64 -8.43 -6.32
C ARG A 41 -3.93 -9.57 -5.57
N CYS A 42 -2.61 -9.61 -5.63
CA CYS A 42 -1.80 -10.68 -5.06
C CYS A 42 -1.65 -10.55 -3.54
N TYR A 43 -1.45 -9.33 -3.04
CA TYR A 43 -1.03 -9.09 -1.66
C TYR A 43 -2.05 -8.34 -0.80
N GLY A 44 -3.12 -7.78 -1.38
CA GLY A 44 -4.17 -7.03 -0.68
C GLY A 44 -5.14 -7.87 0.14
N SER A 45 -4.83 -9.14 0.39
CA SER A 45 -5.67 -10.08 1.15
C SER A 45 -4.83 -10.90 2.13
N ILE A 46 -5.47 -11.86 2.81
CA ILE A 46 -4.78 -12.79 3.73
C ILE A 46 -3.61 -13.52 3.03
N GLY A 47 -3.70 -13.78 1.73
CA GLY A 47 -2.63 -14.42 0.95
C GLY A 47 -1.34 -13.59 0.86
N GLY A 48 -1.43 -12.26 1.05
CA GLY A 48 -0.27 -11.37 1.08
C GLY A 48 0.36 -11.16 2.45
N LEU A 49 -0.09 -11.89 3.47
CA LEU A 49 0.44 -11.72 4.81
C LEU A 49 1.91 -12.15 4.86
N GLY A 50 2.79 -11.19 5.16
CA GLY A 50 4.23 -11.40 5.17
C GLY A 50 4.94 -11.03 3.86
N ALA A 51 4.20 -10.51 2.85
CA ALA A 51 4.79 -9.91 1.67
C ALA A 51 5.74 -8.79 2.09
N LYS A 52 7.04 -9.02 1.87
CA LYS A 52 8.09 -8.03 2.07
C LYS A 52 8.62 -7.62 0.70
N PHE A 53 9.09 -6.39 0.61
CA PHE A 53 9.61 -5.85 -0.64
C PHE A 53 10.68 -6.75 -1.29
N ARG A 54 11.69 -7.22 -0.53
CA ARG A 54 12.79 -8.01 -1.11
C ARG A 54 12.33 -9.35 -1.72
N PRO A 55 11.64 -10.25 -0.99
CA PRO A 55 11.16 -11.50 -1.59
C PRO A 55 10.23 -11.30 -2.78
N VAL A 56 9.31 -10.33 -2.71
CA VAL A 56 8.37 -10.05 -3.81
C VAL A 56 9.12 -9.53 -5.04
N ARG A 57 10.03 -8.58 -4.85
CA ARG A 57 10.87 -8.04 -5.92
C ARG A 57 11.68 -9.14 -6.60
N ASP A 58 12.30 -10.03 -5.82
CA ASP A 58 13.16 -11.07 -6.35
C ASP A 58 12.37 -12.08 -7.18
N GLY A 59 11.16 -12.44 -6.74
CA GLY A 59 10.22 -13.23 -7.55
C GLY A 59 9.84 -12.53 -8.86
N TRP A 60 9.47 -11.25 -8.81
CA TRP A 60 9.08 -10.50 -10.02
C TRP A 60 10.23 -10.33 -11.02
N ILE A 61 11.48 -10.29 -10.55
CA ILE A 61 12.67 -10.28 -11.41
C ILE A 61 12.86 -11.65 -12.07
N ALA A 62 12.76 -12.74 -11.30
CA ALA A 62 12.90 -14.10 -11.81
C ALA A 62 11.80 -14.45 -12.83
N ASP A 63 10.58 -13.99 -12.59
CA ASP A 63 9.42 -14.24 -13.45
C ASP A 63 9.33 -13.27 -14.65
N GLU A 64 10.28 -12.34 -14.79
CA GLU A 64 10.28 -11.26 -15.80
C GLU A 64 8.93 -10.51 -15.89
N GLN A 65 8.29 -10.31 -14.74
CA GLN A 65 6.89 -9.89 -14.67
C GLN A 65 6.67 -8.45 -15.16
N VAL A 66 7.69 -7.59 -15.03
CA VAL A 66 7.64 -6.20 -15.47
C VAL A 66 8.48 -6.01 -16.72
N LYS A 67 7.82 -5.81 -17.86
CA LYS A 67 8.44 -5.49 -19.15
C LYS A 67 8.25 -4.01 -19.46
N ASN A 68 9.26 -3.40 -20.09
CA ASN A 68 9.20 -2.03 -20.61
C ASN A 68 8.96 -0.93 -19.55
N LEU A 69 9.43 -1.10 -18.33
CA LEU A 69 9.45 -0.02 -17.32
C LEU A 69 10.83 0.04 -16.65
N PRO A 70 11.44 1.23 -16.50
CA PRO A 70 12.74 1.35 -15.85
C PRO A 70 12.73 0.76 -14.45
N GLN A 71 13.82 0.06 -14.11
CA GLN A 71 13.89 -0.73 -12.88
C GLN A 71 13.68 0.10 -11.62
N ARG A 72 14.16 1.34 -11.62
CA ARG A 72 13.98 2.29 -10.53
C ARG A 72 12.50 2.58 -10.25
N LEU A 73 11.72 2.86 -11.30
CA LEU A 73 10.32 3.32 -11.16
C LEU A 73 9.39 2.20 -10.69
N TRP A 74 9.53 1.01 -11.27
CA TRP A 74 8.65 -0.10 -10.88
C TRP A 74 8.98 -0.64 -9.49
N ARG A 75 10.26 -0.65 -9.09
CA ARG A 75 10.67 -1.02 -7.73
C ARG A 75 10.14 -0.02 -6.69
N ALA A 76 10.23 1.27 -6.97
CA ALA A 76 9.68 2.30 -6.10
C ALA A 76 8.16 2.15 -5.97
N THR A 77 7.47 1.94 -7.10
CA THR A 77 6.02 1.68 -7.14
C THR A 77 5.64 0.43 -6.36
N LEU A 78 6.39 -0.66 -6.51
CA LEU A 78 6.15 -1.91 -5.79
C LEU A 78 6.30 -1.71 -4.28
N SER A 79 7.38 -1.07 -3.83
CA SER A 79 7.62 -0.82 -2.40
C SER A 79 6.51 0.03 -1.78
N ASP A 80 6.18 1.14 -2.43
CA ASP A 80 5.14 2.07 -1.99
C ASP A 80 3.78 1.39 -1.88
N THR A 81 3.40 0.61 -2.90
CA THR A 81 2.11 -0.11 -2.89
C THR A 81 2.05 -1.19 -1.81
N LEU A 82 3.16 -1.89 -1.54
CA LEU A 82 3.21 -2.87 -0.44
C LEU A 82 3.04 -2.17 0.92
N ASP A 83 3.61 -0.98 1.08
CA ASP A 83 3.43 -0.17 2.29
C ASP A 83 1.97 0.32 2.42
N ASP A 84 1.30 0.68 1.32
CA ASP A 84 -0.14 1.01 1.31
C ASP A 84 -1.01 -0.19 1.72
N VAL A 85 -0.73 -1.38 1.19
CA VAL A 85 -1.43 -2.61 1.58
C VAL A 85 -1.27 -2.86 3.08
N LYS A 86 -0.04 -2.70 3.59
CA LYS A 86 0.25 -2.83 5.01
C LYS A 86 -0.50 -1.79 5.84
N ALA A 87 -0.50 -0.52 5.41
CA ALA A 87 -1.22 0.56 6.08
C ALA A 87 -2.74 0.30 6.13
N ASN A 88 -3.32 -0.17 5.03
CA ASN A 88 -4.74 -0.55 4.97
C ASN A 88 -5.09 -1.64 5.99
N ARG A 89 -4.23 -2.65 6.12
CA ARG A 89 -4.39 -3.73 7.10
C ARG A 89 -4.27 -3.23 8.54
N GLU A 90 -3.30 -2.39 8.84
CA GLU A 90 -3.18 -1.79 10.19
C GLU A 90 -4.39 -0.90 10.51
N ALA A 91 -4.92 -0.16 9.54
CA ALA A 91 -6.17 0.58 9.69
C ALA A 91 -7.39 -0.33 9.97
N ALA A 92 -7.41 -1.54 9.41
CA ALA A 92 -8.42 -2.54 9.74
C ALA A 92 -8.27 -3.08 11.17
N LYS A 93 -7.03 -3.30 11.65
CA LYS A 93 -6.77 -3.68 13.05
C LYS A 93 -7.28 -2.61 14.02
N GLU A 94 -7.13 -1.33 13.71
CA GLU A 94 -7.70 -0.24 14.52
C GLU A 94 -9.23 -0.31 14.64
N LYS A 95 -9.94 -0.74 13.57
CA LYS A 95 -11.38 -0.98 13.62
C LYS A 95 -11.72 -2.20 14.49
N VAL A 96 -10.90 -3.26 14.44
CA VAL A 96 -11.04 -4.45 15.29
C VAL A 96 -10.81 -4.10 16.76
N ILE A 97 -9.79 -3.29 17.08
CA ILE A 97 -9.50 -2.83 18.45
C ILE A 97 -10.72 -2.10 19.02
N ARG A 98 -11.28 -1.15 18.27
CA ARG A 98 -12.51 -0.44 18.66
C ARG A 98 -13.70 -1.38 18.85
N HIS A 99 -13.84 -2.40 18.02
CA HIS A 99 -14.90 -3.41 18.17
C HIS A 99 -14.73 -4.22 19.45
N ILE A 100 -13.53 -4.75 19.71
CA ILE A 100 -13.22 -5.53 20.92
C ILE A 100 -13.46 -4.68 22.17
N PHE A 101 -13.03 -3.42 22.15
CA PHE A 101 -13.19 -2.51 23.29
C PHE A 101 -14.66 -2.29 23.67
N ARG A 102 -15.56 -2.23 22.68
CA ARG A 102 -17.01 -2.01 22.90
C ARG A 102 -17.78 -3.27 23.30
N ASN A 103 -17.31 -4.46 22.90
CA ASN A 103 -18.08 -5.70 23.02
C ASN A 103 -17.53 -6.68 24.07
N VAL A 104 -16.31 -6.47 24.57
CA VAL A 104 -15.69 -7.33 25.58
C VAL A 104 -15.51 -6.53 26.88
N ASN A 105 -16.29 -6.87 27.90
CA ASN A 105 -16.24 -6.17 29.19
C ASN A 105 -15.02 -6.58 30.04
N ASP A 106 -14.61 -7.83 29.94
CA ASP A 106 -13.45 -8.38 30.65
C ASP A 106 -12.13 -7.71 30.20
N LYS A 107 -11.41 -7.11 31.16
CA LYS A 107 -10.19 -6.35 30.90
C LYS A 107 -9.02 -7.25 30.50
N ASP A 108 -8.92 -8.43 31.07
CA ASP A 108 -7.78 -9.33 30.84
C ASP A 108 -7.94 -10.05 29.51
N LYS A 109 -9.17 -10.47 29.16
CA LYS A 109 -9.48 -10.96 27.82
C LYS A 109 -9.20 -9.92 26.74
N ARG A 110 -9.50 -8.64 26.98
CA ARG A 110 -9.16 -7.55 26.04
C ARG A 110 -7.64 -7.44 25.80
N LYS A 111 -6.85 -7.44 26.87
CA LYS A 111 -5.38 -7.38 26.76
C LYS A 111 -4.82 -8.55 25.97
N GLU A 112 -5.32 -9.76 26.23
CA GLU A 112 -4.89 -10.97 25.52
C GLU A 112 -5.21 -10.87 24.02
N LEU A 113 -6.43 -10.45 23.68
CA LEU A 113 -6.85 -10.27 22.28
C LEU A 113 -6.00 -9.20 21.57
N PHE A 114 -5.67 -8.09 22.22
CA PHE A 114 -4.78 -7.07 21.66
C PHE A 114 -3.36 -7.60 21.42
N LYS A 115 -2.83 -8.41 22.35
CA LYS A 115 -1.51 -9.05 22.18
C LYS A 115 -1.52 -9.99 20.97
N LYS A 116 -2.58 -10.79 20.81
CA LYS A 116 -2.75 -11.70 19.67
C LYS A 116 -2.93 -10.94 18.34
N LEU A 117 -3.64 -9.82 18.33
CA LEU A 117 -3.89 -9.01 17.12
C LEU A 117 -2.62 -8.36 16.55
N LYS A 118 -1.61 -8.07 17.38
CA LYS A 118 -0.35 -7.46 16.94
C LYS A 118 0.43 -8.35 15.98
N ASN A 119 0.42 -9.67 16.20
CA ASN A 119 1.17 -10.63 15.40
C ASN A 119 0.29 -11.22 14.30
N ASP A 120 0.67 -11.00 13.04
CA ASP A 120 -0.08 -11.47 11.89
C ASP A 120 -0.29 -12.98 11.89
N SER A 121 0.75 -13.75 12.22
CA SER A 121 0.67 -15.22 12.26
C SER A 121 -0.25 -15.75 13.35
N VAL A 122 -0.52 -14.95 14.39
CA VAL A 122 -1.30 -15.39 15.56
C VAL A 122 -2.80 -15.14 15.36
N TRP A 123 -3.19 -13.95 14.87
CA TRP A 123 -4.61 -13.64 14.72
C TRP A 123 -5.27 -14.41 13.57
N ILE A 124 -4.53 -14.84 12.55
CA ILE A 124 -5.03 -15.70 11.47
C ILE A 124 -5.54 -17.03 12.02
N ASN A 125 -4.82 -17.60 12.98
CA ASN A 125 -5.14 -18.90 13.58
C ASN A 125 -6.23 -18.80 14.67
N ASN A 126 -6.51 -17.59 15.16
CA ASN A 126 -7.59 -17.37 16.12
C ASN A 126 -8.93 -17.14 15.41
N SER A 127 -9.89 -18.06 15.58
CA SER A 127 -11.20 -18.01 14.92
C SER A 127 -11.95 -16.68 15.11
N TYR A 128 -11.94 -16.14 16.33
CA TYR A 128 -12.62 -14.89 16.66
C TYR A 128 -11.98 -13.68 15.97
N LEU A 129 -10.67 -13.49 16.12
CA LEU A 129 -9.93 -12.38 15.50
C LEU A 129 -9.94 -12.47 13.98
N ARG A 130 -9.79 -13.67 13.40
CA ARG A 130 -9.88 -13.90 11.95
C ARG A 130 -11.24 -13.46 11.40
N ARG A 131 -12.33 -13.77 12.10
CA ARG A 131 -13.68 -13.33 11.71
C ARG A 131 -13.81 -11.81 11.74
N LEU A 132 -13.31 -11.16 12.79
CA LEU A 132 -13.32 -9.70 12.89
C LEU A 132 -12.46 -9.04 11.81
N MET A 133 -11.26 -9.56 11.56
CA MET A 133 -10.39 -9.07 10.50
C MET A 133 -11.05 -9.21 9.13
N ARG A 134 -11.67 -10.35 8.79
CA ARG A 134 -12.42 -10.46 7.51
C ARG A 134 -13.62 -9.51 7.41
N LYS A 135 -14.22 -9.13 8.55
CA LYS A 135 -15.31 -8.16 8.58
C LYS A 135 -14.81 -6.77 8.23
N TYR A 136 -13.70 -6.31 8.81
CA TYR A 136 -13.22 -4.93 8.69
C TYR A 136 -12.13 -4.72 7.63
N TRP A 137 -11.31 -5.73 7.38
CA TRP A 137 -10.29 -5.73 6.33
C TRP A 137 -10.93 -6.22 5.04
N LYS A 138 -11.28 -5.26 4.18
CA LYS A 138 -11.78 -5.53 2.83
C LYS A 138 -10.62 -5.49 1.85
N HIS A 139 -10.69 -6.34 0.83
CA HIS A 139 -9.72 -6.32 -0.24
C HIS A 139 -9.76 -4.95 -0.93
N GLY A 140 -8.63 -4.25 -0.94
CA GLY A 140 -8.52 -2.96 -1.61
C GLY A 140 -8.42 -3.13 -3.12
N LYS A 141 -8.69 -2.04 -3.84
CA LYS A 141 -8.51 -1.94 -5.29
C LYS A 141 -7.70 -0.69 -5.59
N ASN A 142 -6.84 -0.77 -6.60
CA ASN A 142 -6.16 0.41 -7.10
C ASN A 142 -7.12 1.25 -7.96
N HIS A 143 -7.13 2.56 -7.74
CA HIS A 143 -7.82 3.55 -8.56
C HIS A 143 -6.85 4.57 -9.20
N THR A 144 -5.55 4.42 -8.95
CA THR A 144 -4.53 5.39 -9.33
C THR A 144 -3.75 4.90 -10.54
N PHE A 145 -3.90 5.62 -11.66
CA PHE A 145 -3.25 5.31 -12.94
C PHE A 145 -2.48 6.50 -13.55
N ASN A 146 -2.44 7.62 -12.84
CA ASN A 146 -1.82 8.88 -13.27
C ASN A 146 -0.64 9.29 -12.37
N GLN A 147 -0.05 8.33 -11.63
CA GLN A 147 1.06 8.61 -10.70
C GLN A 147 2.29 7.74 -10.99
N ILE A 148 3.46 8.40 -11.00
CA ILE A 148 4.78 7.80 -11.09
C ILE A 148 5.52 8.05 -9.78
N ILE A 149 5.98 7.00 -9.12
CA ILE A 149 6.79 7.13 -7.90
C ILE A 149 8.26 7.17 -8.30
N LEU A 150 8.95 8.23 -7.88
CA LEU A 150 10.37 8.44 -8.20
C LEU A 150 11.25 7.87 -7.09
N GLU A 151 10.88 8.16 -5.84
CA GLU A 151 11.54 7.77 -4.60
C GLU A 151 10.50 7.65 -3.47
N PRO A 152 10.82 7.00 -2.33
CA PRO A 152 9.90 6.95 -1.20
C PRO A 152 9.43 8.36 -0.78
N GLY A 153 8.12 8.61 -0.88
CA GLY A 153 7.53 9.91 -0.57
C GLY A 153 7.65 10.99 -1.64
N VAL A 154 8.19 10.67 -2.83
CA VAL A 154 8.28 11.60 -3.98
C VAL A 154 7.60 10.98 -5.19
N PHE A 155 6.55 11.64 -5.69
CA PHE A 155 5.81 11.19 -6.85
C PHE A 155 5.52 12.33 -7.82
N PHE A 156 5.43 11.98 -9.09
CA PHE A 156 4.86 12.80 -10.15
C PHE A 156 3.42 12.35 -10.38
N ALA A 157 2.49 13.30 -10.46
CA ALA A 157 1.09 13.03 -10.79
C ALA A 157 0.68 13.89 -11.99
N SER A 158 0.14 13.26 -13.03
CA SER A 158 -0.48 14.00 -14.13
C SER A 158 -1.92 14.33 -13.79
N TRP A 159 -2.25 15.62 -13.86
CA TRP A 159 -3.61 16.11 -13.77
C TRP A 159 -3.95 16.71 -15.13
N GLN A 160 -4.93 16.15 -15.84
CA GLN A 160 -5.56 16.91 -16.91
C GLN A 160 -6.36 18.02 -16.22
N LYS A 161 -6.02 19.28 -16.51
CA LYS A 161 -6.94 20.39 -16.25
C LYS A 161 -8.17 20.10 -17.11
N LEU A 162 -9.26 19.71 -16.46
CA LEU A 162 -10.60 19.84 -17.05
C LEU A 162 -10.84 21.34 -17.21
N TYR A 163 -10.65 21.84 -18.43
CA TYR A 163 -11.17 23.14 -18.85
C TYR A 163 -12.53 22.91 -19.49
#